data_AF-A0A218QQ61-F1
#
_entry.id   AF-A0A218QQ61-F1
#
_cell.length_a   1.000
_cell.length_b   1.000
_cell.length_c   1.000
_cell.angle_alpha   90.00
_cell.angle_beta   90.00
_cell.angle_gamma   90.00
#
_symmetry.space_group_name_H-M   'P 1'
#
loop_
_entity.id
_entity.type
_entity.pdbx_description
1 polymer ?
#
loop_
_entity_poly.entity_id
_entity_poly.type
_entity_poly.pdbx_seq_one_letter_code
_entity_poly.pdbx_strand_id
1 'polypeptide(L)'
;MEPLPNNWADIQPDTVYQTINGQLLSFSQEQIKLGIKYDQNNKHLKAIEKGQVPTRGNTGLVPSQEEGYNFKTKVLGKGGDRRFHGKIIDGVLHFPGLATEH
;
A
#
# COMPACT_ATOMS: atom_id res chain seq x y z
N MET A 1 -8.21 16.97 0.27
CA MET A 1 -7.72 15.59 0.39
C MET A 1 -8.92 14.68 0.29
N GLU A 2 -8.82 13.61 -0.49
CA GLU A 2 -9.92 12.68 -0.72
C GLU A 2 -9.79 11.47 0.22
N PRO A 3 -10.91 10.85 0.66
CA PRO A 3 -10.84 9.59 1.38
C PRO A 3 -10.22 8.52 0.47
N LEU A 4 -9.40 7.64 1.04
CA LEU A 4 -8.83 6.52 0.31
C LEU A 4 -9.95 5.62 -0.27
N PRO A 5 -10.00 5.42 -1.61
CA PRO A 5 -10.96 4.51 -2.19
C PRO A 5 -10.73 3.07 -1.71
N ASN A 6 -11.81 2.28 -1.67
CA ASN A 6 -11.76 0.89 -1.25
C ASN A 6 -11.50 -0.10 -2.41
N ASN A 7 -11.26 0.42 -3.62
CA ASN A 7 -11.02 -0.33 -4.86
C ASN A 7 -9.96 0.37 -5.72
N TRP A 8 -9.08 -0.42 -6.32
CA TRP A 8 -8.02 0.06 -7.20
C TRP A 8 -8.49 0.79 -8.46
N ALA A 9 -9.68 0.45 -8.99
CA ALA A 9 -10.24 1.09 -10.18
C ALA A 9 -10.53 2.59 -9.96
N ASP A 10 -10.76 2.99 -8.71
CA ASP A 10 -11.12 4.35 -8.33
C ASP A 10 -9.90 5.19 -7.90
N ILE A 11 -8.71 4.57 -7.84
CA ILE A 11 -7.48 5.24 -7.45
C ILE A 11 -6.85 5.91 -8.67
N GLN A 12 -6.54 7.20 -8.52
CA GLN A 12 -5.83 7.99 -9.51
C GLN A 12 -4.33 8.09 -9.14
N PRO A 13 -3.44 8.08 -10.15
CA PRO A 13 -2.01 8.20 -9.91
C PRO A 13 -1.66 9.56 -9.32
N ASP A 14 -0.73 9.55 -8.35
CA ASP A 14 -0.14 10.74 -7.71
C ASP A 14 -1.13 11.67 -6.98
N THR A 15 -2.40 11.27 -6.89
CA THR A 15 -3.39 11.89 -6.00
C THR A 15 -3.11 11.55 -4.55
N VAL A 16 -3.20 12.55 -3.67
CA VAL A 16 -3.05 12.38 -2.22
C VAL A 16 -4.38 12.05 -1.58
N TYR A 17 -4.45 10.85 -1.00
CA TYR A 17 -5.57 10.35 -0.22
C TYR A 17 -5.28 10.41 1.26
N GLN A 18 -6.35 10.39 2.06
CA GLN A 18 -6.29 10.34 3.51
C GLN A 18 -7.05 9.11 4.03
N THR A 19 -6.42 8.35 4.93
CA THR A 19 -7.10 7.25 5.64
C THR A 19 -8.03 7.78 6.72
N ILE A 20 -8.88 6.91 7.27
CA ILE A 20 -9.76 7.26 8.40
C ILE A 20 -8.95 7.77 9.61
N ASN A 21 -7.73 7.28 9.79
CA ASN A 21 -6.84 7.64 10.89
C ASN A 21 -5.96 8.87 10.59
N GLY A 22 -6.20 9.55 9.47
CA GLY A 22 -5.52 10.78 9.09
C GLY A 22 -4.17 10.61 8.39
N GLN A 23 -3.72 9.39 8.12
CA GLN A 23 -2.48 9.12 7.38
C GLN A 23 -2.65 9.57 5.91
N LEU A 24 -1.69 10.34 5.41
CA LEU A 24 -1.63 10.73 4.00
C LEU A 24 -0.89 9.69 3.18
N LEU A 25 -1.40 9.39 1.99
CA LEU A 25 -0.79 8.44 1.08
C LEU A 25 -1.03 8.78 -0.40
N SER A 26 -0.18 8.25 -1.26
CA SER A 26 -0.32 8.36 -2.72
C SER A 26 0.23 7.12 -3.41
N PHE A 27 -0.20 6.90 -4.66
CA PHE A 27 0.20 5.75 -5.46
C PHE A 27 0.70 6.20 -6.81
N SER A 28 1.83 5.64 -7.25
CA SER A 28 2.25 5.77 -8.64
C SER A 28 1.32 4.98 -9.57
N GLN A 29 1.35 5.34 -10.86
CA GLN A 29 0.67 4.58 -11.91
C GLN A 29 1.07 3.09 -11.92
N GLU A 30 2.34 2.79 -11.62
CA GLU A 30 2.83 1.40 -11.61
C GLU A 30 2.26 0.62 -10.42
N GLN A 31 2.19 1.24 -9.25
CA GLN A 31 1.56 0.61 -8.09
C GLN A 31 0.09 0.30 -8.32
N ILE A 32 -0.64 1.19 -9.00
CA ILE A 32 -2.06 0.96 -9.34
C ILE A 32 -2.20 -0.27 -10.24
N LYS A 33 -1.36 -0.42 -11.27
CA LYS A 33 -1.35 -1.61 -12.13
C LYS A 33 -1.07 -2.89 -11.35
N LEU A 34 -0.10 -2.87 -10.44
CA LEU A 34 0.22 -4.00 -9.56
C LEU A 34 -0.95 -4.33 -8.63
N GLY A 35 -1.61 -3.31 -8.08
CA GLY A 35 -2.81 -3.43 -7.27
C GLY A 35 -3.94 -4.14 -8.00
N ILE A 36 -4.29 -3.67 -9.20
CA ILE A 36 -5.30 -4.30 -10.07
C ILE A 36 -4.94 -5.76 -10.38
N LYS A 37 -3.66 -6.03 -10.67
CA LYS A 37 -3.20 -7.36 -11.08
C LYS A 37 -3.19 -8.37 -9.93
N TYR A 38 -2.71 -7.96 -8.74
CA TYR A 38 -2.36 -8.87 -7.67
C TYR A 38 -3.23 -8.73 -6.41
N ASP A 39 -3.79 -7.55 -6.13
CA ASP A 39 -4.57 -7.27 -4.93
C ASP A 39 -6.08 -7.30 -5.16
N GLN A 40 -6.57 -8.40 -5.73
CA GLN A 40 -7.98 -8.59 -6.14
C GLN A 40 -9.00 -8.43 -5.00
N ASN A 41 -8.57 -8.49 -3.74
CA ASN A 41 -9.42 -8.37 -2.55
C ASN A 41 -9.21 -7.04 -1.79
N ASN A 42 -8.46 -6.11 -2.39
CA ASN A 42 -8.10 -4.81 -1.81
C ASN A 42 -7.46 -4.95 -0.42
N LYS A 43 -6.68 -6.03 -0.19
CA LYS A 43 -6.00 -6.31 1.07
C LYS A 43 -4.91 -5.28 1.34
N HIS A 44 -4.29 -4.75 0.29
CA HIS A 44 -3.35 -3.64 0.40
C HIS A 44 -4.04 -2.40 0.97
N LEU A 45 -5.15 -1.98 0.34
CA LEU A 45 -5.91 -0.80 0.75
C LEU A 45 -6.46 -0.95 2.18
N LYS A 46 -6.97 -2.13 2.52
CA LYS A 46 -7.39 -2.46 3.90
C LYS A 46 -6.24 -2.44 4.90
N ALA A 47 -5.06 -2.90 4.51
CA ALA A 47 -3.87 -2.86 5.37
C ALA A 47 -3.40 -1.42 5.62
N ILE A 48 -3.50 -0.56 4.61
CA ILE A 48 -3.21 0.88 4.74
C ILE A 48 -4.22 1.54 5.68
N GLU A 49 -5.52 1.31 5.48
CA GLU A 49 -6.57 1.86 6.37
C GLU A 49 -6.38 1.46 7.82
N LYS A 50 -6.02 0.20 8.06
CA LYS A 50 -5.74 -0.29 9.42
C LYS A 50 -4.50 0.35 10.05
N GLY A 51 -3.59 0.89 9.25
CA GLY A 51 -2.38 1.55 9.73
C GLY A 51 -1.30 0.59 10.21
N GLN A 52 -0.37 1.13 11.00
CA GLN A 52 0.79 0.38 11.49
C GLN A 52 0.39 -0.71 12.48
N VAL A 53 0.94 -1.91 12.30
CA VAL A 53 0.69 -3.08 13.15
C VAL A 53 1.99 -3.81 13.51
N PRO A 54 1.98 -4.63 14.59
CA PRO A 54 3.08 -5.54 14.86
C PRO A 54 3.33 -6.53 13.70
N THR A 55 4.59 -6.88 13.49
CA THR A 55 5.09 -7.63 12.31
C THR A 55 4.53 -9.04 12.11
N ARG A 56 4.03 -9.71 13.15
CA ARG A 56 3.53 -11.10 13.08
C ARG A 56 2.01 -11.18 13.21
N GLY A 57 1.39 -12.00 12.36
CA GLY A 57 -0.04 -12.37 12.45
C GLY A 57 -1.04 -11.29 12.04
N ASN A 58 -0.59 -10.07 11.71
CA ASN A 58 -1.45 -8.95 11.42
C ASN A 58 -1.47 -8.58 9.93
N THR A 59 -2.67 -8.25 9.45
CA THR A 59 -2.87 -7.48 8.21
C THR A 59 -2.76 -6.00 8.59
N GLY A 60 -1.79 -5.27 8.03
CA GLY A 60 -1.54 -3.84 8.26
C GLY A 60 -0.22 -3.37 7.65
N LEU A 61 0.16 -2.12 7.93
CA LEU A 61 1.46 -1.56 7.56
C LEU A 61 2.54 -2.07 8.53
N VAL A 62 3.61 -2.59 7.97
CA VAL A 62 4.74 -3.17 8.72
C VAL A 62 6.03 -2.53 8.21
N PRO A 63 7.06 -2.30 9.04
CA PRO A 63 8.33 -1.76 8.55
C PRO A 63 8.91 -2.57 7.39
N SER A 64 9.38 -1.84 6.36
CA SER A 64 10.08 -2.42 5.21
C SER A 64 11.50 -2.85 5.59
N GLN A 65 12.03 -3.86 4.90
CA GLN A 65 13.44 -4.25 4.96
C GLN A 65 14.21 -3.81 3.71
N GLU A 66 13.50 -3.31 2.68
CA GLU A 66 14.10 -2.77 1.46
C GLU A 66 14.67 -1.38 1.73
N GLU A 67 15.91 -1.15 1.28
CA GLU A 67 16.60 0.12 1.42
C GLU A 67 15.82 1.27 0.76
N GLY A 68 15.65 2.38 1.48
CA GLY A 68 14.91 3.55 1.00
C GLY A 68 13.38 3.44 1.13
N TYR A 69 12.85 2.38 1.76
CA TYR A 69 11.42 2.20 2.00
C TYR A 69 11.12 2.14 3.50
N ASN A 70 9.99 2.73 3.90
CA ASN A 70 9.59 2.84 5.31
C ASN A 70 8.66 1.69 5.71
N PHE A 71 7.66 1.41 4.88
CA PHE A 71 6.61 0.45 5.20
C PHE A 71 6.36 -0.51 4.05
N LYS A 72 5.76 -1.65 4.37
CA LYS A 72 5.26 -2.62 3.43
C LYS A 72 3.95 -3.22 3.89
N THR A 73 3.17 -3.71 2.93
CA THR A 73 1.93 -4.47 3.18
C THR A 73 2.03 -5.86 2.60
N LYS A 74 1.31 -6.82 3.19
CA LYS A 74 1.15 -8.16 2.63
C LYS A 74 -0.03 -8.24 1.67
N VAL A 75 0.20 -8.70 0.45
CA VAL A 75 -0.86 -9.05 -0.50
C VAL A 75 -0.75 -10.54 -0.83
N LEU A 76 -1.77 -11.29 -0.40
CA LEU A 76 -1.95 -12.70 -0.76
C LEU A 76 -2.87 -12.75 -1.97
N GLY A 77 -2.29 -12.91 -3.15
CA GLY A 77 -2.98 -12.84 -4.44
C GLY A 77 -2.60 -13.96 -5.40
N LYS A 78 -3.07 -13.86 -6.66
CA LYS A 78 -2.74 -14.82 -7.72
C LYS A 78 -1.24 -14.73 -8.03
N GLY A 79 -0.50 -15.81 -7.78
CA GLY A 79 0.94 -15.90 -8.04
C GLY A 79 1.86 -15.55 -6.87
N GLY A 80 1.44 -15.79 -5.62
CA GLY A 80 2.33 -15.84 -4.45
C GLY A 80 2.09 -14.78 -3.37
N ASP A 81 2.90 -14.83 -2.31
CA ASP A 81 2.99 -13.77 -1.30
C ASP A 81 3.80 -12.61 -1.88
N ARG A 82 3.13 -11.46 -2.06
CA ARG A 82 3.78 -10.23 -2.53
C ARG A 82 3.77 -9.18 -1.44
N ARG A 83 4.83 -8.39 -1.41
CA ARG A 83 4.93 -7.20 -0.56
C ARG A 83 5.01 -5.97 -1.43
N PHE A 84 4.10 -5.03 -1.19
CA PHE A 84 4.18 -3.70 -1.78
C PHE A 84 4.83 -2.75 -0.79
N HIS A 85 5.83 -2.01 -1.25
CA HIS A 85 6.68 -1.18 -0.41
C HIS A 85 6.38 0.30 -0.66
N GLY A 86 6.23 1.04 0.43
CA GLY A 86 5.98 2.47 0.44
C GLY A 86 7.09 3.22 1.17
N LYS A 87 7.34 4.45 0.72
CA LYS A 87 8.31 5.38 1.31
C LYS A 87 7.65 6.69 1.67
N ILE A 88 8.13 7.35 2.72
CA ILE A 88 7.63 8.65 3.15
C ILE A 88 8.36 9.73 2.35
N ILE A 89 7.60 10.57 1.64
CA ILE A 89 8.09 11.75 0.93
C ILE A 89 7.25 12.92 1.41
N ASP A 90 7.88 13.93 2.02
CA ASP A 90 7.21 15.14 2.53
C ASP A 90 5.98 14.84 3.40
N GLY A 91 6.07 13.79 4.24
CA GLY A 91 5.00 13.35 5.13
C GLY A 91 3.92 12.47 4.49
N VAL A 92 4.00 12.19 3.19
CA VAL A 92 3.07 11.33 2.46
C VAL A 92 3.66 9.93 2.30
N LEU A 93 2.93 8.88 2.67
CA LEU A 93 3.31 7.51 2.39
C LEU A 93 3.04 7.19 0.91
N HIS A 94 4.08 7.29 0.09
CA HIS A 94 4.00 7.05 -1.34
C HIS A 94 4.39 5.61 -1.70
N PHE A 95 3.55 4.92 -2.47
CA PHE A 95 3.85 3.61 -3.03
C PHE A 95 4.25 3.72 -4.52
N PRO A 96 5.55 3.57 -4.85
CA PRO A 96 6.06 3.78 -6.21
C PRO A 96 5.98 2.54 -7.12
N GLY A 97 5.38 1.44 -6.66
CA GLY A 97 5.28 0.20 -7.44
C GLY A 97 6.42 -0.78 -7.22
N LEU A 98 7.19 -0.65 -6.14
CA LEU A 98 8.12 -1.71 -5.75
C LEU A 98 7.33 -2.87 -5.13
N ALA A 99 7.51 -4.06 -5.72
CA ALA A 99 6.97 -5.31 -5.22
C ALA A 99 8.05 -6.38 -5.09
N THR A 100 8.09 -7.07 -3.96
CA THR A 100 8.94 -8.24 -3.73
C THR A 100 8.10 -9.51 -3.53
N GLU A 101 8.67 -10.66 -3.85
CA GLU A 101 8.08 -11.98 -3.65
C GLU A 101 8.71 -12.65 -2.43
N HIS A 102 7.91 -13.38 -1.66
CA HIS A 102 8.34 -14.10 -0.45
C HIS A 102 7.75 -15.50 -0.36
#